data_AF-X1GXF4-F1
#
_entry.id   AF-X1GXF4-F1
#
_cell.length_a   1.000
_cell.length_b   1.000
_cell.length_c   1.000
_cell.angle_alpha   90.00
_cell.angle_beta   90.00
_cell.angle_gamma   90.00
#
_symmetry.space_group_name_H-M   'P 1'
#
loop_
_entity.id
_entity.type
_entity.pdbx_description
1 polymer ?
#
loop_
_entity_poly.entity_id
_entity_poly.type
_entity_poly.pdbx_seq_one_letter_code
_entity_poly.pdbx_strand_id
1 'polypeptide(L)'
;MIELEESAIISHVFDLAKKNGLISIAGKSGTGKTTLALQFISTLMTLEKPYRDQCVWIQASEQFPKKRLRTLFESYSDKVNYVLKNIFVAPGIKPFSN
;
A
#
# COMPACT_ATOMS: atom_id res chain seq x y z
N MET A 1 4.90 -2.79 22.41
CA MET A 1 3.45 -2.89 22.70
C MET A 1 2.75 -1.69 22.07
N ILE A 2 2.73 -1.66 20.74
CA ILE A 2 1.99 -0.71 19.87
C ILE A 2 1.67 -1.52 18.60
N GLU A 3 0.98 -2.66 18.75
CA GLU A 3 0.67 -3.56 17.62
C GLU A 3 -0.83 -3.86 17.50
N LEU A 4 -1.66 -3.43 18.46
CA LEU A 4 -3.08 -3.79 18.51
C LEU A 4 -4.02 -2.70 17.96
N GLU A 5 -3.68 -1.41 18.08
CA GLU A 5 -4.58 -0.32 17.64
C GLU A 5 -4.49 0.02 16.15
N GLU A 6 -3.30 -0.01 15.54
CA GLU A 6 -3.14 0.18 14.08
C GLU A 6 -3.79 -0.96 13.27
N SER A 7 -3.80 -2.17 13.85
CA SER A 7 -4.46 -3.36 13.30
C SER A 7 -5.97 -3.17 13.17
N ALA A 8 -6.62 -2.55 14.17
CA ALA A 8 -8.06 -2.39 14.16
C ALA A 8 -8.53 -1.46 13.03
N ILE A 9 -7.89 -0.29 12.85
CA ILE A 9 -8.31 0.67 11.80
C ILE A 9 -8.11 0.05 10.41
N ILE A 10 -6.94 -0.55 10.16
CA ILE A 10 -6.67 -1.20 8.87
C ILE A 10 -7.64 -2.35 8.61
N SER A 11 -7.97 -3.14 9.64
CA SER A 11 -8.96 -4.22 9.55
C SER A 11 -10.36 -3.71 9.18
N HIS A 12 -10.83 -2.63 9.83
CA HIS A 12 -12.13 -2.05 9.50
C HIS A 12 -12.17 -1.45 8.10
N VAL A 13 -11.10 -0.77 7.67
CA VAL A 13 -10.98 -0.26 6.29
C VAL A 13 -10.97 -1.43 5.29
N PHE A 14 -10.38 -2.57 5.65
CA PHE A 14 -10.41 -3.78 4.84
C PHE A 14 -11.81 -4.39 4.74
N ASP A 15 -12.53 -4.50 5.85
CA ASP A 15 -13.91 -4.98 5.84
C ASP A 15 -14.81 -4.08 4.98
N LEU A 16 -14.59 -2.77 5.03
CA LEU A 16 -15.26 -1.80 4.16
C LEU A 16 -14.87 -2.00 2.69
N ALA A 17 -13.60 -2.26 2.39
CA ALA A 17 -13.12 -2.53 1.03
C ALA A 17 -13.77 -3.80 0.46
N LYS A 18 -13.79 -4.87 1.27
CA LYS A 18 -14.32 -6.18 0.90
C LYS A 18 -15.82 -6.13 0.61
N LYS A 19 -16.57 -5.31 1.35
CA LYS A 19 -18.02 -5.17 1.15
C LYS A 19 -18.38 -4.31 -0.06
N ASN A 20 -17.60 -3.27 -0.36
CA ASN A 20 -17.98 -2.25 -1.35
C ASN A 20 -17.23 -2.36 -2.68
N GLY A 21 -16.14 -3.12 -2.74
CA GLY A 21 -15.31 -3.31 -3.94
C GLY A 21 -14.43 -2.11 -4.33
N LEU A 22 -14.75 -0.89 -3.86
CA LEU A 22 -13.98 0.33 -4.14
C LEU A 22 -13.89 1.24 -2.90
N ILE A 23 -12.69 1.75 -2.64
CA ILE A 23 -12.45 2.82 -1.66
C ILE A 23 -11.80 4.00 -2.37
N SER A 24 -12.36 5.20 -2.16
CA SER A 24 -11.78 6.46 -2.62
C SER A 24 -11.19 7.24 -1.44
N ILE A 25 -9.91 7.60 -1.53
CA ILE A 25 -9.21 8.42 -0.54
C ILE A 25 -8.95 9.79 -1.15
N ALA A 26 -9.66 10.81 -0.67
CA ALA A 26 -9.60 12.18 -1.19
C ALA A 26 -9.07 13.18 -0.15
N GLY A 27 -8.46 14.27 -0.61
CA GLY A 27 -7.85 15.29 0.25
C GLY A 27 -6.74 16.09 -0.44
N LYS A 28 -6.33 17.20 0.17
CA LYS A 28 -5.30 18.11 -0.35
C LYS A 28 -3.94 17.41 -0.53
N SER A 29 -3.03 18.00 -1.30
CA SER A 29 -1.66 17.49 -1.39
C SER A 29 -1.01 17.45 0.01
N GLY A 30 -0.14 16.47 0.25
CA GLY A 30 0.55 16.31 1.54
C GLY A 30 -0.27 15.72 2.68
N THR A 31 -1.58 15.46 2.53
CA THR A 31 -2.42 14.90 3.60
C THR A 31 -2.23 13.39 3.84
N GLY A 32 -1.20 12.77 3.28
CA GLY A 32 -0.87 11.36 3.52
C GLY A 32 -1.66 10.32 2.72
N LYS A 33 -2.48 10.71 1.73
CA LYS A 33 -3.29 9.75 0.92
C LYS A 33 -2.47 8.61 0.33
N THR A 34 -1.37 8.93 -0.34
CA THR A 34 -0.47 7.94 -0.95
C THR A 34 0.19 7.08 0.11
N THR A 35 0.52 7.65 1.28
CA THR A 35 1.10 6.92 2.41
C THR A 35 0.09 5.92 2.98
N LEU A 36 -1.16 6.33 3.18
CA LEU A 36 -2.23 5.46 3.67
C LEU A 36 -2.49 4.32 2.68
N ALA A 37 -2.55 4.62 1.38
CA ALA A 37 -2.70 3.61 0.34
C ALA A 37 -1.56 2.57 0.41
N LEU A 38 -0.30 3.00 0.55
CA LEU A 38 0.85 2.09 0.70
C LEU A 38 0.76 1.21 1.94
N GLN A 39 0.44 1.81 3.10
CA GLN A 39 0.30 1.05 4.35
C GLN A 39 -0.79 -0.01 4.20
N PHE A 40 -1.92 0.38 3.62
CA PHE A 40 -3.06 -0.50 3.40
C PHE A 40 -2.70 -1.66 2.48
N ILE A 41 -2.24 -1.40 1.25
CA ILE A 41 -1.94 -2.49 0.31
C ILE A 41 -0.82 -3.41 0.82
N SER A 42 0.17 -2.87 1.53
CA SER A 42 1.28 -3.67 2.05
C SER A 42 0.81 -4.58 3.17
N THR A 43 -0.07 -4.09 4.04
CA THR A 43 -0.62 -4.90 5.13
C THR A 43 -1.59 -5.95 4.61
N LEU A 44 -2.42 -5.64 3.61
CA LEU A 44 -3.27 -6.64 2.97
C LEU A 44 -2.47 -7.74 2.32
N MET A 45 -1.44 -7.37 1.54
CA MET A 45 -0.61 -8.35 0.84
C MET A 45 0.15 -9.31 1.78
N THR A 46 0.30 -8.91 3.04
CA THR A 46 1.04 -9.67 4.05
C THR A 46 0.20 -9.99 5.28
N LEU A 47 -1.14 -10.00 5.15
CA LEU A 47 -2.04 -10.22 6.27
C LEU A 47 -1.93 -11.65 6.81
N GLU A 48 -1.85 -12.62 5.89
CA GLU A 48 -1.79 -14.04 6.22
C GLU A 48 -0.45 -14.65 5.79
N LYS A 49 0.12 -15.52 6.63
CA LYS A 49 1.29 -16.32 6.27
C LYS A 49 0.85 -17.72 5.80
N PRO A 50 1.43 -18.26 4.72
CA PRO A 50 2.42 -17.61 3.84
C PRO A 50 1.79 -16.51 2.98
N TYR A 51 2.55 -15.45 2.69
CA TYR A 51 2.08 -14.34 1.84
C TYR A 51 1.78 -14.83 0.42
N ARG A 52 0.59 -14.53 -0.11
CA ARG A 52 0.15 -15.02 -1.44
C ARG A 52 -0.40 -13.94 -2.37
N ASP A 53 -0.65 -12.75 -1.86
CA ASP A 53 -1.36 -11.71 -2.59
C ASP A 53 -0.45 -10.86 -3.47
N GLN A 54 -1.04 -10.32 -4.51
CA GLN A 54 -0.40 -9.46 -5.50
C GLN A 54 -1.18 -8.16 -5.68
N CYS A 55 -0.52 -7.10 -6.14
CA CYS A 55 -1.16 -5.80 -6.32
C CYS A 55 -0.72 -5.16 -7.65
N VAL A 56 -1.66 -4.58 -8.38
CA VAL A 56 -1.37 -3.70 -9.51
C VAL A 56 -1.50 -2.26 -9.04
N TRP A 57 -0.38 -1.53 -9.03
CA TRP A 57 -0.33 -0.11 -8.71
C TRP A 57 -0.43 0.72 -9.98
N ILE A 58 -1.59 1.33 -10.20
CA ILE A 58 -1.80 2.24 -11.32
C ILE A 58 -1.39 3.66 -10.89
N GLN A 59 -0.35 4.20 -11.51
CA GLN A 59 0.19 5.53 -11.22
C GLN A 59 -0.19 6.53 -12.32
N ALA A 60 -0.64 7.73 -11.92
CA ALA A 60 -1.02 8.80 -12.86
C ALA A 60 -0.14 10.06 -12.72
N SER A 61 0.20 10.47 -11.49
CA SER A 61 0.91 11.74 -11.24
C SER A 61 2.27 11.57 -10.57
N GLU A 62 2.38 10.65 -9.62
CA GLU A 62 3.61 10.39 -8.87
C GLU A 62 4.11 8.98 -9.15
N GLN A 63 5.43 8.79 -9.21
CA GLN A 63 6.01 7.46 -9.28
C GLN A 63 5.74 6.67 -8.01
N PHE A 64 5.62 5.34 -8.16
CA PHE A 64 5.50 4.42 -7.05
C PHE A 64 6.60 4.67 -6.00
N PRO A 65 6.26 5.05 -4.76
CA PRO A 65 7.21 5.59 -3.79
C PRO A 65 7.95 4.48 -3.04
N LYS A 66 8.81 3.73 -3.74
CA LYS A 66 9.60 2.60 -3.20
C LYS A 66 10.37 2.96 -1.92
N LYS A 67 11.01 4.14 -1.88
CA LYS A 67 11.76 4.60 -0.70
C LYS A 67 10.83 4.75 0.52
N ARG A 68 9.65 5.33 0.31
CA ARG A 68 8.65 5.51 1.38
C ARG A 68 8.16 4.17 1.91
N LEU A 69 7.92 3.19 1.02
CA LEU A 69 7.57 1.83 1.45
C LEU A 69 8.65 1.21 2.34
N ARG A 70 9.93 1.33 1.96
CA ARG A 70 11.05 0.82 2.77
C ARG A 70 11.11 1.49 4.14
N THR A 71 10.90 2.79 4.21
CA THR A 71 10.87 3.54 5.48
C THR A 71 9.67 3.14 6.35
N LEU A 72 8.48 2.97 5.77
CA LEU A 72 7.27 2.58 6.51
C LEU A 72 7.39 1.21 7.20
N PHE A 73 8.20 0.30 6.65
CA PHE A 73 8.33 -1.07 7.14
C PHE A 73 9.80 -1.46 7.32
N GLU A 74 10.64 -0.51 7.76
CA GLU A 74 12.09 -0.73 7.89
C GLU A 74 12.43 -1.90 8.80
N SER A 75 11.63 -2.13 9.85
CA SER A 75 11.77 -3.25 10.78
C SER A 75 11.26 -4.60 10.23
N TYR A 76 10.63 -4.62 9.05
CA TYR A 76 9.98 -5.80 8.46
C TYR A 76 10.53 -6.08 7.05
N SER A 77 11.83 -6.38 6.95
CA SER A 77 12.54 -6.60 5.68
C SER A 77 11.87 -7.64 4.78
N ASP A 78 11.41 -8.77 5.34
CA ASP A 78 10.71 -9.82 4.59
C ASP A 78 9.40 -9.32 3.95
N LYS A 79 8.62 -8.54 4.70
CA LYS A 79 7.39 -7.89 4.21
C LYS A 79 7.72 -6.93 3.07
N VAL A 80 8.72 -6.06 3.26
CA VAL A 80 9.16 -5.11 2.23
C VAL A 80 9.60 -5.83 0.95
N ASN A 81 10.42 -6.87 1.08
CA ASN A 81 10.93 -7.63 -0.06
C ASN A 81 9.79 -8.34 -0.80
N TYR A 82 8.85 -8.95 -0.08
CA TYR A 82 7.68 -9.58 -0.67
C TYR A 82 6.80 -8.57 -1.42
N VAL A 83 6.45 -7.45 -0.77
CA VAL A 83 5.60 -6.40 -1.37
C VAL A 83 6.25 -5.82 -2.62
N LEU A 84 7.54 -5.47 -2.57
CA LEU A 84 8.26 -4.94 -3.73
C LEU A 84 8.36 -5.91 -4.90
N LYS A 85 8.39 -7.22 -4.64
CA LYS A 85 8.42 -8.27 -5.67
C LYS A 85 7.04 -8.51 -6.29
N ASN A 86 5.97 -8.26 -5.56
CA ASN A 86 4.60 -8.62 -5.93
C ASN A 86 3.68 -7.41 -6.22
N ILE A 87 4.23 -6.20 -6.26
CA ILE A 87 3.56 -5.01 -6.81
C ILE A 87 3.99 -4.81 -8.26
N PHE A 88 3.02 -4.86 -9.17
CA PHE A 88 3.17 -4.53 -10.58
C PHE A 88 2.75 -3.08 -10.81
N VAL A 89 3.68 -2.25 -11.27
CA VAL A 89 3.42 -0.81 -11.48
C VAL A 89 3.07 -0.54 -12.93
N ALA A 90 1.96 0.16 -13.17
CA ALA A 90 1.49 0.55 -14.50
C ALA A 90 1.12 2.05 -14.56
N PRO A 91 1.55 2.80 -15.60
CA PRO A 91 2.60 2.45 -16.54
C PRO A 91 3.95 2.26 -15.83
N GLY A 92 4.81 1.38 -16.35
CA GLY A 92 6.15 1.13 -15.78
C GLY A 92 7.11 2.33 -15.90
N ILE A 93 6.72 3.35 -16.66
CA ILE A 93 7.45 4.61 -16.92
C ILE A 93 6.51 5.77 -16.57
N LYS A 94 7.04 6.96 -16.23
CA LYS A 94 6.23 8.14 -15.89
C LYS A 94 5.14 8.38 -16.96
N PRO A 95 3.87 8.55 -16.57
CA PRO A 95 2.96 9.35 -17.35
C PRO A 95 3.59 10.75 -17.43
N PHE A 96 3.83 11.28 -18.62
CA PHE A 96 4.40 12.62 -18.85
C PHE A 96 5.90 12.79 -18.59
N SER A 97 6.75 11.88 -19.09
CA SER A 97 8.14 12.26 -19.41
C SER A 97 8.12 13.14 -20.65
N ASN A 98 8.39 14.45 -20.49
CA ASN A 98 8.90 15.27 -21.58
C ASN A 98 10.31 14.82 -21.96
#